data_AF-A0A2T4S787-F1
#
_entry.id   AF-A0A2T4S787-F1
#
_cell.length_a   1.000
_cell.length_b   1.000
_cell.length_c   1.000
_cell.angle_alpha   90.00
_cell.angle_beta   90.00
_cell.angle_gamma   90.00
#
_symmetry.space_group_name_H-M   'P 1'
#
loop_
_entity.id
_entity.type
_entity.pdbx_description
1 polymer ?
#
loop_
_entity_poly.entity_id
_entity_poly.type
_entity_poly.pdbx_seq_one_letter_code
_entity_poly.pdbx_strand_id
1 'polypeptide(L)' 'RNYVSNQLLRDKGIKVIEVTGSELVRGRGGPRCMSQPLYREDI' A
#
# COMPACT_ATOMS: atom_id res chain seq x y z
N ARG A 1 5.85 -5.81 -6.80
CA ARG A 1 4.96 -6.03 -7.97
C ARG A 1 4.62 -4.72 -8.69
N ASN A 2 4.22 -3.65 -7.98
CA ASN A 2 3.68 -2.43 -8.60
C ASN A 2 4.73 -1.32 -8.76
N TYR A 3 5.84 -1.60 -9.45
CA TYR A 3 7.00 -0.69 -9.51
C TYR A 3 6.68 0.67 -10.19
N VAL A 4 5.89 0.70 -11.27
CA VAL A 4 5.49 1.95 -11.95
C VAL A 4 4.68 2.86 -11.03
N SER A 5 3.62 2.32 -10.42
CA SER A 5 2.78 3.08 -9.49
C SER A 5 3.56 3.56 -8.27
N ASN A 6 4.43 2.70 -7.73
CA ASN A 6 5.28 3.05 -6.59
C ASN A 6 6.25 4.18 -6.94
N GLN A 7 6.83 4.18 -8.14
CA GLN A 7 7.71 5.25 -8.60
C GLN A 7 6.95 6.58 -8.72
N LEU A 8 5.78 6.58 -9.37
CA LEU A 8 4.97 7.80 -9.51
C LEU A 8 4.56 8.39 -8.15
N LEU A 9 4.25 7.54 -7.16
CA LEU A 9 3.95 7.99 -5.81
C LEU A 9 5.16 8.65 -5.15
N ARG A 10 6.35 8.06 -5.28
CA ARG A 10 7.60 8.65 -4.77
C ARG A 10 7.92 9.98 -5.44
N ASP A 11 7.76 10.07 -6.76
CA ASP A 11 8.03 11.30 -7.52
C ASP A 11 7.10 12.45 -7.09
N LYS A 12 5.90 12.12 -6.59
CA LYS A 12 4.95 13.08 -6.00
C LYS A 12 5.19 13.37 -4.51
N GLY A 13 6.32 12.94 -3.95
CA GLY A 13 6.68 13.16 -2.54
C GLY A 13 5.96 12.25 -1.55
N ILE A 14 5.25 11.21 -2.00
CA ILE A 14 4.58 10.25 -1.12
C ILE A 14 5.57 9.16 -0.72
N LYS A 15 5.78 8.98 0.58
CA LYS A 15 6.58 7.87 1.11
C LYS A 15 5.85 6.55 0.90
N VAL A 16 6.43 5.68 0.07
CA VAL A 16 5.91 4.33 -0.19
C VAL A 16 6.65 3.30 0.66
N ILE A 17 5.93 2.61 1.54
CA ILE A 17 6.44 1.46 2.30
C ILE A 17 6.03 0.19 1.56
N GLU A 18 7.00 -0.50 0.95
CA GLU A 18 6.75 -1.74 0.23
C GLU A 18 6.85 -2.95 1.15
N VAL A 19 5.98 -3.94 0.90
CA VAL A 19 6.00 -5.26 1.53
C VAL A 19 5.92 -6.33 0.45
N THR A 20 6.64 -7.43 0.66
CA THR A 20 6.58 -8.60 -0.23
C THR A 20 5.23 -9.28 -0.09
N GLY A 21 4.49 -9.42 -1.18
CA GLY A 21 3.12 -9.95 -1.18
C GLY A 21 2.89 -11.13 -2.12
N SER A 22 3.89 -11.97 -2.37
CA SER A 22 3.81 -13.09 -3.33
C SER A 22 2.58 -13.98 -3.11
N GLU A 23 2.33 -14.40 -1.86
CA GLU A 23 1.16 -15.22 -1.52
C GLU A 23 -0.09 -14.40 -1.20
N LEU A 24 0.05 -13.30 -0.46
CA LEU A 24 -1.08 -12.46 -0.03
C LEU A 24 -1.89 -11.91 -1.22
N VAL A 25 -1.21 -11.51 -2.29
CA VAL A 25 -1.85 -10.93 -3.48
C VAL A 25 -2.64 -11.98 -4.27
N ARG A 26 -2.45 -13.29 -4.03
CA ARG A 26 -3.28 -14.34 -4.63
C ARG A 26 -4.74 -14.24 -4.16
N GLY A 27 -4.96 -13.73 -2.96
CA GLY A 27 -6.28 -13.37 -2.44
C GLY A 27 -6.91 -12.13 -3.08
N ARG A 28 -6.25 -11.51 -4.08
CA ARG A 28 -6.71 -10.34 -4.85
C ARG A 28 -6.91 -9.06 -4.01
N GLY A 29 -6.32 -9.00 -2.81
CA GLY A 29 -6.40 -7.86 -1.90
C GLY A 29 -5.09 -7.10 -1.75
N GLY A 30 -5.17 -5.77 -1.66
CA GLY A 30 -4.06 -4.91 -1.24
C GLY A 30 -4.13 -4.56 0.25
N PRO A 31 -3.15 -3.81 0.80
CA PRO A 31 -3.10 -3.45 2.22
C PRO A 31 -4.39 -2.81 2.75
N ARG A 32 -5.05 -1.98 1.94
CA ARG A 32 -6.33 -1.37 2.32
C ARG A 32 -7.45 -2.38 2.50
N CYS A 33 -7.52 -3.42 1.65
CA CYS A 33 -8.48 -4.51 1.77
C CYS A 33 -8.22 -5.38 3.02
N MET A 34 -6.99 -5.39 3.51
CA MET A 34 -6.53 -6.19 4.66
C MET A 34 -6.51 -5.41 5.98
N SER A 35 -7.09 -4.21 6.02
CA SER A 35 -7.03 -3.32 7.19
C SER A 35 -8.39 -2.74 7.53
N GLN A 36 -8.65 -2.55 8.83
CA GLN A 36 -9.82 -1.82 9.33
C GLN A 36 -9.34 -0.77 10.34
N PRO A 37 -9.20 0.50 9.94
CA PRO A 37 -8.79 1.56 10.86
C PRO A 37 -9.89 1.79 11.92
N LEU A 38 -9.54 1.66 13.20
CA LEU A 38 -10.47 1.92 14.32
C LEU A 38 -10.35 3.34 14.87
N TYR A 39 -9.14 3.91 14.82
CA TYR A 39 -8.84 5.26 15.29
C TYR A 39 -7.79 5.88 14.37
N ARG A 40 -7.90 7.19 14.17
CA ARG A 40 -6.91 8.04 13.49
C ARG A 40 -6.88 9.39 14.23
N GLU A 41 -5.69 9.97 14.34
CA GLU A 41 -5.53 11.34 14.79
C GLU A 41 -6.16 12.31 13.78
N ASP A 42 -6.57 13.49 14.25
CA ASP A 42 -7.05 14.56 13.39
C ASP A 42 -5.94 15.02 12.43
N ILE A 43 -6.35 15.56 11.28
CA ILE A 43 -5.44 15.94 10.18
C ILE A 43 -4.67 17.21 10.53
#